data_AF-A0AAV5MYV5-F1
#
_entry.id   AF-A0AAV5MYV5-F1
#
_cell.length_a   1.000
_cell.length_b   1.000
_cell.length_c   1.000
_cell.angle_alpha   90.00
_cell.angle_beta   90.00
_cell.angle_gamma   90.00
#
_symmetry.space_group_name_H-M   'P 1'
#
loop_
_entity.id
_entity.type
_entity.pdbx_description
1 polymer ?
#
loop_
_entity_poly.entity_id
_entity_poly.type
_entity_poly.pdbx_seq_one_letter_code
_entity_poly.pdbx_strand_id
1 'polypeptide(L)'
;MNVSSAQIADDFRKSCASIGNFTANSAYDANLNRLFFQLSSNQDFNNGFYNMSVGQSPDKVNAIALCRGDKNVSVCISCLKNNTYALRQTCPKNKEAIGWSEFCTLRYSNRQIYGIMEIDPTAELWRTGDSSTPSDADVFYQTLSFLLKNLSTRAAAGGPNFKWATGMTVTPEKIFAIVQCTPDLSQQNCSACLEKAMADEKMRTYCYNKTGCRILQPSCNLRYEIGQFFDGEYVTVDVPSSPPPPEGNENNPNQKSGVAAEGSNATRTIIISVVASVIASLVGNLSLILCI
;
A
#
# COMPACT_ATOMS: atom_id res chain seq x y z
N MET A 1 28.81 18.47 -4.34
CA MET A 1 28.31 18.62 -5.71
C MET A 1 26.80 18.69 -5.64
N ASN A 2 26.23 19.82 -6.05
CA ASN A 2 24.80 20.14 -5.96
C ASN A 2 23.95 19.15 -6.75
N VAL A 3 23.05 18.45 -6.06
CA VAL A 3 21.83 17.92 -6.67
C VAL A 3 20.73 18.77 -6.08
N SER A 4 20.19 19.68 -6.87
CA SER A 4 18.99 20.44 -6.50
C SER A 4 17.87 19.44 -6.22
N SER A 5 17.49 19.31 -4.95
CA SER A 5 16.36 18.53 -4.52
C SER A 5 15.09 19.06 -5.18
N ALA A 6 14.51 18.32 -6.12
CA ALA A 6 13.09 18.44 -6.45
C ALA A 6 12.31 18.14 -5.15
N GLN A 7 11.93 19.22 -4.46
CA GLN A 7 11.36 19.17 -3.12
C GLN A 7 9.90 18.74 -3.25
N ILE A 8 9.50 17.65 -2.59
CA ILE A 8 8.08 17.34 -2.38
C ILE A 8 7.56 18.49 -1.50
N ALA A 9 6.81 19.40 -2.11
CA ALA A 9 6.14 20.48 -1.40
C ALA A 9 5.05 19.87 -0.48
N ASP A 10 5.18 20.13 0.82
CA ASP A 10 4.30 19.70 1.92
C ASP A 10 4.05 18.18 2.02
N ASP A 11 4.87 17.50 2.82
CA ASP A 11 4.82 16.05 3.01
C ASP A 11 3.72 15.58 3.97
N PHE A 12 2.98 16.51 4.59
CA PHE A 12 1.90 16.16 5.51
C PHE A 12 0.58 15.96 4.76
N ARG A 13 0.03 14.75 4.85
CA ARG A 13 -1.35 14.45 4.43
C ARG A 13 -2.21 14.19 5.64
N LYS A 14 -3.49 14.54 5.57
CA LYS A 14 -4.44 14.29 6.66
C LYS A 14 -5.85 14.08 6.17
N SER A 15 -6.63 13.37 6.97
CA SER A 15 -8.08 13.29 6.83
C SER A 15 -8.73 13.42 8.21
N CYS A 16 -9.81 14.20 8.27
CA CYS A 16 -10.61 14.37 9.47
C CYS A 16 -12.01 13.82 9.18
N ALA A 17 -12.49 12.88 9.98
CA ALA A 17 -13.82 12.33 9.79
C ALA A 17 -14.90 13.38 10.11
N SER A 18 -15.89 13.53 9.23
CA SER A 18 -17.00 14.48 9.42
C SER A 18 -18.02 14.02 10.46
N ILE A 19 -17.98 12.75 10.87
CA ILE A 19 -18.95 12.14 11.79
C ILE A 19 -18.37 12.13 13.19
N GLY A 20 -19.10 12.75 14.14
CA GLY A 20 -18.71 12.80 15.55
C GLY A 20 -17.68 13.89 15.82
N ASN A 21 -18.16 15.05 16.26
CA ASN A 21 -17.32 16.11 16.81
C ASN A 21 -17.37 16.07 18.35
N PHE A 22 -16.26 16.43 18.98
CA PHE A 22 -16.22 16.72 20.41
C PHE A 22 -16.30 18.24 20.66
N THR A 23 -16.75 18.61 21.86
CA THR A 23 -16.74 20.00 22.33
C THR A 23 -15.40 20.33 22.98
N ALA A 24 -14.92 21.56 22.78
CA ALA A 24 -13.69 22.03 23.42
C ALA A 24 -13.81 21.90 24.95
N ASN A 25 -12.73 21.47 25.61
CA ASN A 25 -12.68 21.23 27.05
C ASN A 25 -13.60 20.08 27.55
N SER A 26 -14.11 19.23 26.66
CA SER A 26 -14.80 17.99 27.06
C SER A 26 -13.84 16.95 27.62
N ALA A 27 -14.39 15.91 28.25
CA ALA A 27 -13.61 14.75 28.68
C ALA A 27 -12.87 14.08 27.52
N TYR A 28 -13.51 13.96 26.34
CA TYR A 28 -12.86 13.47 25.13
C TYR A 28 -11.66 14.34 24.72
N ASP A 29 -11.80 15.67 24.75
CA ASP A 29 -10.70 16.59 24.40
C ASP A 29 -9.51 16.46 25.36
N ALA A 30 -9.78 16.36 26.67
CA ALA A 30 -8.76 16.10 27.68
C ALA A 30 -8.06 14.75 27.46
N ASN A 31 -8.82 13.69 27.17
CA ASN A 31 -8.26 12.36 26.88
C ASN A 31 -7.40 12.36 25.62
N LEU A 32 -7.81 13.08 24.56
CA LEU A 32 -7.03 13.23 23.32
C LEU A 32 -5.73 14.01 23.57
N ASN A 33 -5.75 15.08 24.38
CA ASN A 33 -4.54 15.81 24.78
C ASN A 33 -3.56 14.93 25.54
N ARG A 34 -4.06 14.13 26.50
CA ARG A 34 -3.24 13.17 27.24
C ARG A 34 -2.64 12.12 26.32
N LEU A 35 -3.42 11.60 25.39
CA LEU A 35 -2.96 10.62 24.40
C LEU A 35 -1.82 11.20 23.55
N PHE A 36 -1.97 12.41 23.01
CA PHE A 36 -0.94 13.07 22.21
C PHE A 36 0.34 13.36 23.01
N PHE A 37 0.20 13.76 24.27
CA PHE A 37 1.35 13.92 25.17
C PHE A 37 2.09 12.60 25.38
N GLN A 38 1.37 11.49 25.63
CA GLN A 38 1.98 10.18 25.82
C GLN A 38 2.69 9.68 24.55
N LEU A 39 2.10 9.82 23.36
CA LEU A 39 2.75 9.43 22.09
C LEU A 39 4.03 10.22 21.81
N SER A 40 4.03 11.52 22.09
CA SER A 40 5.16 12.41 21.78
C SER A 40 6.28 12.38 22.83
N SER A 41 6.12 11.60 23.90
CA SER A 41 7.11 11.47 24.99
C SER A 41 7.53 10.03 25.29
N ASN A 42 6.88 9.03 24.67
CA ASN A 42 7.18 7.63 24.92
C ASN A 42 8.55 7.23 24.35
N GLN A 43 9.49 6.83 25.20
CA GLN A 43 10.81 6.37 24.76
C GLN A 43 10.86 4.85 24.50
N ASP A 44 9.81 4.11 24.87
CA ASP A 44 9.70 2.69 24.59
C ASP A 44 9.40 2.48 23.11
N PHE A 45 10.48 2.33 22.33
CA PHE A 45 10.41 2.44 20.88
C PHE A 45 9.46 1.43 20.22
N ASN A 46 9.22 0.26 20.82
CA ASN A 46 8.31 -0.80 20.34
C ASN A 46 8.33 -1.00 18.81
N ASN A 47 9.54 -0.99 18.21
CA ASN A 47 9.78 -1.06 16.76
C ASN A 47 8.99 -0.02 15.93
N GLY A 48 8.75 1.16 16.51
CA GLY A 48 8.02 2.26 15.90
C GLY A 48 6.51 2.13 15.93
N PHE A 49 5.92 1.09 16.53
CA PHE A 49 4.47 0.89 16.57
C PHE A 49 3.89 1.15 17.96
N TYR A 50 2.82 1.93 18.04
CA TYR A 50 2.14 2.23 19.29
C TYR A 50 0.64 2.01 19.11
N ASN A 51 0.05 1.27 20.05
CA ASN A 51 -1.38 1.16 20.22
C ASN A 51 -1.73 1.58 21.64
N MET A 52 -2.64 2.54 21.79
CA MET A 52 -3.03 3.04 23.10
C MET A 52 -4.47 3.51 23.17
N SER A 53 -5.02 3.46 24.38
CA SER A 53 -6.32 4.01 24.69
C SER A 53 -6.25 4.90 25.92
N VAL A 54 -7.00 5.99 25.92
CA VAL A 54 -7.14 6.89 27.08
C VAL A 54 -8.63 7.12 27.36
N GLY A 55 -9.01 7.08 28.63
CA GLY A 55 -10.39 7.29 29.07
C GLY A 55 -11.26 6.04 29.02
N GLN A 56 -12.56 6.24 29.26
CA GLN A 56 -13.61 5.22 29.24
C GLN A 56 -14.79 5.69 28.40
N SER A 57 -15.65 4.76 27.98
CA SER A 57 -16.88 5.11 27.25
C SER A 57 -17.73 6.10 28.07
N PRO A 58 -18.27 7.18 27.46
CA PRO A 58 -18.32 7.49 26.04
C PRO A 58 -17.15 8.34 25.49
N ASP A 59 -16.19 8.72 26.33
CA ASP A 59 -15.09 9.65 26.02
C ASP A 59 -13.74 8.96 25.76
N LYS A 60 -13.77 7.64 25.50
CA LYS A 60 -12.58 6.85 25.18
C LYS A 60 -11.98 7.29 23.84
N VAL A 61 -10.67 7.47 23.82
CA VAL A 61 -9.89 7.73 22.61
C VAL A 61 -8.99 6.51 22.38
N ASN A 62 -9.00 5.95 21.18
CA ASN A 62 -8.07 4.92 20.73
C ASN A 62 -7.12 5.54 19.71
N ALA A 63 -5.86 5.11 19.70
CA ALA A 63 -4.90 5.55 18.70
C ALA A 63 -3.95 4.44 18.27
N ILE A 64 -3.56 4.54 17.00
CA ILE A 64 -2.47 3.79 16.39
C ILE A 64 -1.47 4.80 15.83
N ALA A 65 -0.21 4.65 16.21
CA ALA A 65 0.90 5.35 15.60
C ALA A 65 1.88 4.33 15.03
N LEU A 66 2.45 4.66 13.87
CA LEU A 66 3.42 3.80 13.19
C LEU A 66 4.51 4.66 12.57
N CYS A 67 5.74 4.48 13.03
CA CYS A 67 6.94 5.06 12.44
C CYS A 67 7.48 4.18 11.33
N ARG A 68 8.17 4.80 10.37
CA ARG A 68 8.78 4.07 9.25
C ARG A 68 9.87 3.13 9.78
N GLY A 69 9.86 1.89 9.30
CA GLY A 69 10.63 0.80 9.90
C GLY A 69 12.16 0.97 9.88
N ASP A 70 12.69 1.82 9.01
CA ASP A 70 14.13 2.12 8.89
C ASP A 70 14.60 3.25 9.84
N LYS A 71 13.70 3.84 10.65
CA LYS A 71 14.04 4.99 11.50
C LYS A 71 14.21 4.61 12.97
N ASN A 72 15.09 5.35 13.65
CA ASN A 72 15.33 5.19 15.08
C ASN A 72 14.28 5.93 15.93
N VAL A 73 14.32 5.68 17.25
CA VAL A 73 13.40 6.28 18.23
C VAL A 73 13.37 7.81 18.19
N SER A 74 14.52 8.47 18.00
CA SER A 74 14.60 9.93 17.98
C SER A 74 13.84 10.52 16.79
N VAL A 75 14.01 9.95 15.59
CA VAL A 75 13.30 10.39 14.38
C VAL A 75 11.81 10.09 14.51
N CYS A 76 11.46 8.92 15.03
CA CYS A 76 10.09 8.51 15.27
C CYS A 76 9.34 9.47 16.20
N ILE A 77 9.90 9.76 17.38
CA ILE A 77 9.26 10.65 18.36
C ILE A 77 9.16 12.08 17.85
N SER A 78 10.19 12.58 17.15
CA SER A 78 10.11 13.89 16.49
C SER A 78 8.97 13.94 15.47
N CYS A 79 8.80 12.87 14.68
CA CYS A 79 7.73 12.80 13.69
C CYS A 79 6.34 12.74 14.34
N LEU A 80 6.17 11.93 15.39
CA LEU A 80 4.90 11.82 16.12
C LEU A 80 4.52 13.14 16.79
N LYS A 81 5.48 13.85 17.38
CA LYS A 81 5.27 15.20 17.93
C LYS A 81 4.74 16.15 16.87
N ASN A 82 5.35 16.18 15.68
CA ASN A 82 4.88 17.03 14.57
C ASN A 82 3.48 16.63 14.09
N ASN A 83 3.19 15.33 13.99
CA ASN A 83 1.86 14.84 13.60
C ASN A 83 0.78 15.22 14.62
N THR A 84 1.05 15.09 15.92
CA THR A 84 0.09 15.48 16.96
C THR A 84 -0.23 16.98 16.89
N TYR A 85 0.78 17.82 16.67
CA TYR A 85 0.61 19.25 16.49
C TYR A 85 -0.21 19.57 15.22
N ALA A 86 0.17 19.00 14.08
CA ALA A 86 -0.51 19.23 12.81
C ALA A 86 -1.97 18.75 12.83
N LEU A 87 -2.26 17.58 13.42
CA LEU A 87 -3.62 17.09 13.57
C LEU A 87 -4.46 17.96 14.51
N ARG A 88 -3.90 18.47 15.61
CA ARG A 88 -4.63 19.42 16.47
C ARG A 88 -5.02 20.69 15.74
N GLN A 89 -4.14 21.23 14.90
CA GLN A 89 -4.43 22.45 14.15
C GLN A 89 -5.45 22.21 13.04
N THR A 90 -5.32 21.07 12.36
CA THR A 90 -6.06 20.84 11.10
C THR A 90 -7.32 20.00 11.27
N CYS A 91 -7.47 19.25 12.36
CA CYS A 91 -8.68 18.49 12.73
C CYS A 91 -9.13 18.87 14.16
N PRO A 92 -9.51 20.14 14.41
CA PRO A 92 -9.55 20.70 15.77
C PRO A 92 -10.63 20.10 16.68
N LYS A 93 -11.69 19.50 16.12
CA LYS A 93 -12.84 18.99 16.87
C LYS A 93 -13.28 17.58 16.49
N ASN A 94 -12.58 16.94 15.55
CA ASN A 94 -12.99 15.64 15.00
C ASN A 94 -12.60 14.52 15.98
N LYS A 95 -13.54 13.62 16.29
CA LYS A 95 -13.27 12.44 17.11
C LYS A 95 -12.51 11.34 16.37
N GLU A 96 -12.36 11.46 15.05
CA GLU A 96 -11.56 10.54 14.26
C GLU A 96 -10.75 11.34 13.23
N ALA A 97 -9.45 11.09 13.19
CA ALA A 97 -8.56 11.68 12.20
C ALA A 97 -7.32 10.82 12.02
N ILE A 98 -6.68 11.02 10.86
CA ILE A 98 -5.42 10.40 10.50
C ILE A 98 -4.51 11.43 9.86
N GLY A 99 -3.22 11.39 10.23
CA GLY A 99 -2.14 12.19 9.67
C GLY A 99 -1.00 11.29 9.21
N TRP A 100 -0.44 11.59 8.05
CA TRP A 100 0.71 10.92 7.47
C TRP A 100 1.82 11.94 7.24
N SER A 101 3.04 11.57 7.58
CA SER A 101 4.29 12.29 7.28
C SER A 101 5.36 11.32 6.82
N GLU A 102 6.52 11.81 6.41
CA GLU A 102 7.59 10.99 5.83
C GLU A 102 7.97 9.78 6.66
N PHE A 103 8.04 9.98 7.98
CA PHE A 103 8.61 9.03 8.91
C PHE A 103 7.59 8.42 9.87
N CYS A 104 6.32 8.81 9.81
CA CYS A 104 5.29 8.26 10.68
C CYS A 104 3.86 8.59 10.23
N THR A 105 2.95 7.73 10.67
CA THR A 105 1.50 7.90 10.60
C THR A 105 0.92 7.91 12.01
N LEU A 106 -0.08 8.76 12.25
CA LEU A 106 -0.85 8.79 13.49
C LEU A 106 -2.34 8.82 13.13
N ARG A 107 -3.10 7.83 13.63
CA ARG A 107 -4.57 7.86 13.60
C ARG A 107 -5.16 7.71 14.98
N TYR A 108 -6.24 8.43 15.25
CA TYR A 108 -7.03 8.29 16.46
C TYR A 108 -8.51 8.23 16.13
N SER A 109 -9.29 7.57 17.00
CA SER A 109 -10.73 7.42 16.84
C SER A 109 -11.43 7.18 18.19
N ASN A 110 -12.72 7.50 18.28
CA ASN A 110 -13.59 7.09 19.39
C ASN A 110 -14.12 5.65 19.27
N ARG A 111 -13.88 4.95 18.16
CA ARG A 111 -14.19 3.52 17.98
C ARG A 111 -12.91 2.67 18.04
N GLN A 112 -13.10 1.36 18.14
CA GLN A 112 -12.01 0.39 18.08
C GLN A 112 -11.38 0.42 16.67
N ILE A 113 -10.04 0.43 16.62
CA ILE A 113 -9.25 0.44 15.37
C ILE A 113 -8.10 -0.59 15.37
N TYR A 114 -7.76 -1.16 16.52
CA TYR A 114 -6.69 -2.16 16.65
C TYR A 114 -7.15 -3.53 16.16
N GLY A 115 -6.31 -4.17 15.32
CA GLY A 115 -6.57 -5.44 14.67
C GLY A 115 -7.55 -5.34 13.49
N ILE A 116 -7.92 -4.12 13.09
CA ILE A 116 -8.90 -3.87 12.03
C ILE A 116 -8.18 -3.30 10.81
N MET A 117 -8.26 -4.04 9.70
CA MET A 117 -7.72 -3.61 8.42
C MET A 117 -8.62 -2.53 7.81
N GLU A 118 -8.05 -1.35 7.62
CA GLU A 118 -8.68 -0.20 6.98
C GLU A 118 -7.77 0.35 5.89
N ILE A 119 -8.37 0.60 4.73
CA ILE A 119 -7.71 1.16 3.54
C ILE A 119 -8.13 2.60 3.27
N ASP A 120 -9.29 3.02 3.78
CA ASP A 120 -9.82 4.36 3.58
C ASP A 120 -9.66 5.23 4.85
N PRO A 121 -9.32 6.52 4.70
CA PRO A 121 -9.09 7.22 3.44
C PRO A 121 -7.70 6.92 2.86
N THR A 122 -7.59 6.87 1.52
CA THR A 122 -6.30 6.84 0.80
C THR A 122 -5.81 8.25 0.51
N ALA A 123 -4.53 8.52 0.78
CA ALA A 123 -3.82 9.71 0.34
C ALA A 123 -2.58 9.36 -0.50
N GLU A 124 -2.09 10.33 -1.25
CA GLU A 124 -1.02 10.16 -2.21
C GLU A 124 -0.11 11.40 -2.29
N LEU A 125 1.15 11.14 -2.62
CA LEU A 125 2.18 12.14 -2.89
C LEU A 125 3.03 11.63 -4.05
N TRP A 126 3.36 12.47 -5.01
CA TRP A 126 4.17 12.07 -6.16
C TRP A 126 5.22 13.12 -6.51
N ARG A 127 6.32 12.67 -7.13
CA ARG A 127 7.37 13.57 -7.62
C ARG A 127 6.81 14.44 -8.76
N THR A 128 7.06 15.74 -8.71
CA THR A 128 6.70 16.70 -9.76
C THR A 128 7.97 17.28 -10.42
N GLY A 129 7.83 17.91 -11.59
CA GLY A 129 8.93 18.51 -12.36
C GLY A 129 9.37 17.71 -13.60
N ASP A 130 10.29 18.27 -14.38
CA ASP A 130 10.62 17.80 -15.74
C ASP A 130 11.25 16.40 -15.77
N SER A 131 11.96 16.00 -14.71
CA SER A 131 12.58 14.67 -14.57
C SER A 131 11.74 13.68 -13.75
N SER A 132 10.43 13.91 -13.64
CA SER A 132 9.52 13.11 -12.81
C SER A 132 8.86 11.94 -13.55
N THR A 133 9.12 11.75 -14.84
CA THR A 133 8.50 10.70 -15.67
C THR A 133 9.57 9.71 -16.15
N PRO A 134 9.29 8.40 -16.17
CA PRO A 134 10.19 7.41 -16.75
C PRO A 134 10.24 7.55 -18.28
N SER A 135 11.25 6.94 -18.93
CA SER A 135 11.33 6.87 -20.39
C SER A 135 10.26 5.96 -21.00
N ASP A 136 9.92 4.88 -20.31
CA ASP A 136 8.84 3.97 -20.66
C ASP A 136 7.99 3.70 -19.41
N ALA A 137 6.77 4.24 -19.38
CA ALA A 137 5.87 4.14 -18.23
C ALA A 137 5.38 2.71 -17.98
N ASP A 138 5.16 1.93 -19.05
CA ASP A 138 4.66 0.56 -18.94
C ASP A 138 5.73 -0.36 -18.37
N VAL A 139 6.95 -0.30 -18.91
CA VAL A 139 8.08 -1.09 -18.42
C VAL A 139 8.42 -0.71 -16.97
N PHE A 140 8.42 0.58 -16.65
CA PHE A 140 8.65 1.06 -15.29
C PHE A 140 7.58 0.54 -14.33
N TYR A 141 6.30 0.66 -14.68
CA TYR A 141 5.20 0.23 -13.83
C TYR A 141 5.14 -1.29 -13.63
N GLN A 142 5.47 -2.08 -14.66
CA GLN A 142 5.58 -3.54 -14.54
C GLN A 142 6.74 -3.94 -13.60
N THR A 143 7.90 -3.30 -13.75
CA THR A 143 9.07 -3.48 -12.88
C THR A 143 8.73 -3.13 -11.43
N LEU A 144 8.10 -1.97 -11.23
CA LEU A 144 7.61 -1.52 -9.92
C LEU A 144 6.62 -2.51 -9.31
N SER A 145 5.64 -2.97 -10.09
CA SER A 145 4.63 -3.92 -9.63
C SER A 145 5.25 -5.24 -9.16
N PHE A 146 6.28 -5.72 -9.85
CA PHE A 146 7.02 -6.92 -9.45
C PHE A 146 7.77 -6.69 -8.12
N LEU A 147 8.47 -5.56 -7.99
CA LEU A 147 9.17 -5.18 -6.77
C LEU A 147 8.20 -5.08 -5.58
N LEU A 148 7.11 -4.32 -5.73
CA LEU A 148 6.13 -4.12 -4.66
C LEU A 148 5.47 -5.44 -4.22
N LYS A 149 5.15 -6.35 -5.15
CA LYS A 149 4.63 -7.68 -4.81
C LYS A 149 5.63 -8.49 -3.99
N ASN A 150 6.91 -8.52 -4.39
CA ASN A 150 7.96 -9.23 -3.65
C ASN A 150 8.12 -8.68 -2.23
N LEU A 151 8.19 -7.35 -2.09
CA LEU A 151 8.30 -6.69 -0.81
C LEU A 151 7.06 -6.89 0.06
N SER A 152 5.87 -6.93 -0.55
CA SER A 152 4.61 -7.16 0.18
C SER A 152 4.58 -8.54 0.84
N THR A 153 5.06 -9.58 0.15
CA THR A 153 5.19 -10.92 0.74
C THR A 153 6.15 -10.92 1.93
N ARG A 154 7.30 -10.23 1.81
CA ARG A 154 8.30 -10.14 2.88
C ARG A 154 7.77 -9.37 4.09
N ALA A 155 7.19 -8.21 3.87
CA ALA A 155 6.61 -7.38 4.93
C ALA A 155 5.50 -8.12 5.67
N ALA A 156 4.60 -8.81 4.95
CA ALA A 156 3.53 -9.57 5.58
C ALA A 156 4.04 -10.71 6.48
N ALA A 157 5.15 -11.35 6.09
CA ALA A 157 5.80 -12.43 6.81
C ALA A 157 6.64 -11.99 8.04
N GLY A 158 6.86 -10.68 8.25
CA GLY A 158 7.70 -10.17 9.34
C GLY A 158 7.13 -10.26 10.76
N GLY A 159 6.12 -11.12 10.99
CA GLY A 159 5.57 -11.40 12.31
C GLY A 159 4.83 -10.22 12.94
N PRO A 160 4.69 -10.19 14.28
CA PRO A 160 3.96 -9.16 15.02
C PRO A 160 4.76 -7.87 15.25
N ASN A 161 6.04 -7.83 14.90
CA ASN A 161 6.94 -6.73 15.26
C ASN A 161 7.50 -5.96 14.07
N PHE A 162 7.64 -6.57 12.89
CA PHE A 162 8.36 -5.98 11.76
C PHE A 162 7.62 -6.19 10.43
N LYS A 163 6.45 -5.55 10.27
CA LYS A 163 5.68 -5.66 9.02
C LYS A 163 6.08 -4.66 7.94
N TRP A 164 7.36 -4.64 7.56
CA TRP A 164 7.86 -3.78 6.49
C TRP A 164 9.00 -4.44 5.72
N ALA A 165 9.25 -3.96 4.50
CA ALA A 165 10.35 -4.43 3.68
C ALA A 165 10.82 -3.34 2.71
N THR A 166 12.13 -3.29 2.49
CA THR A 166 12.83 -2.42 1.53
C THR A 166 13.50 -3.25 0.45
N GLY A 167 13.56 -2.70 -0.76
CA GLY A 167 14.25 -3.37 -1.86
C GLY A 167 14.49 -2.46 -3.04
N MET A 168 15.20 -3.03 -4.02
CA MET A 168 15.40 -2.40 -5.31
C MET A 168 15.40 -3.39 -6.46
N THR A 169 15.10 -2.89 -7.65
CA THR A 169 15.40 -3.54 -8.92
C THR A 169 16.70 -2.96 -9.51
N VAL A 170 17.37 -3.72 -10.38
CA VAL A 170 18.55 -3.25 -11.14
C VAL A 170 18.19 -3.09 -12.61
N THR A 171 17.56 -4.11 -13.19
CA THR A 171 17.13 -4.17 -14.59
C THR A 171 15.65 -4.48 -14.68
N PRO A 172 14.92 -3.97 -15.69
CA PRO A 172 15.37 -3.00 -16.71
C PRO A 172 15.52 -1.58 -16.14
N GLU A 173 14.88 -1.30 -15.01
CA GLU A 173 14.88 0.01 -14.36
C GLU A 173 15.37 -0.12 -12.92
N LYS A 174 16.12 0.88 -12.46
CA LYS A 174 16.56 0.97 -11.06
C LYS A 174 15.50 1.68 -10.23
N ILE A 175 14.72 0.92 -9.47
CA ILE A 175 13.63 1.43 -8.63
C ILE A 175 13.90 1.01 -7.20
N PHE A 176 13.84 1.95 -6.26
CA PHE A 176 13.88 1.69 -4.82
C PHE A 176 12.47 1.75 -4.27
N ALA A 177 12.10 0.84 -3.37
CA ALA A 177 10.79 0.86 -2.73
C ALA A 177 10.84 0.44 -1.26
N ILE A 178 9.88 0.94 -0.50
CA ILE A 178 9.51 0.46 0.83
C ILE A 178 8.01 0.19 0.86
N VAL A 179 7.62 -0.90 1.51
CA VAL A 179 6.22 -1.20 1.85
C VAL A 179 6.12 -1.49 3.34
N GLN A 180 5.00 -1.13 3.96
CA GLN A 180 4.82 -1.28 5.39
C GLN A 180 3.35 -1.44 5.76
N CYS A 181 3.06 -2.32 6.72
CA CYS A 181 1.76 -2.50 7.36
C CYS A 181 1.84 -2.13 8.85
N THR A 182 0.69 -1.84 9.46
CA THR A 182 0.59 -1.78 10.92
C THR A 182 0.77 -3.20 11.51
N PRO A 183 1.65 -3.39 12.51
CA PRO A 183 1.95 -4.71 13.06
C PRO A 183 0.79 -5.45 13.75
N ASP A 184 -0.31 -4.76 14.08
CA ASP A 184 -1.53 -5.37 14.63
C ASP A 184 -2.32 -6.21 13.63
N LEU A 185 -2.00 -6.14 12.34
CA LEU A 185 -2.63 -6.97 11.32
C LEU A 185 -2.08 -8.40 11.33
N SER A 186 -2.92 -9.35 10.91
CA SER A 186 -2.45 -10.69 10.52
C SER A 186 -1.57 -10.60 9.27
N GLN A 187 -0.81 -11.66 8.97
CA GLN A 187 -0.07 -11.76 7.70
C GLN A 187 -1.01 -11.60 6.50
N GLN A 188 -2.17 -12.27 6.52
CA GLN A 188 -3.17 -12.19 5.45
C GLN A 188 -3.71 -10.76 5.26
N ASN A 189 -4.05 -10.07 6.36
CA ASN A 189 -4.58 -8.71 6.28
C ASN A 189 -3.50 -7.72 5.82
N CYS A 190 -2.23 -7.92 6.21
CA CYS A 190 -1.14 -7.09 5.68
C CYS A 190 -0.96 -7.27 4.17
N SER A 191 -0.93 -8.52 3.68
CA SER A 191 -0.88 -8.80 2.24
C SER A 191 -2.06 -8.17 1.50
N ALA A 192 -3.29 -8.38 2.00
CA ALA A 192 -4.48 -7.83 1.39
C ALA A 192 -4.50 -6.29 1.39
N CYS A 193 -3.99 -5.64 2.44
CA CYS A 193 -3.88 -4.19 2.49
C CYS A 193 -2.92 -3.67 1.42
N LEU A 194 -1.72 -4.24 1.32
CA LEU A 194 -0.74 -3.82 0.32
C LEU A 194 -1.19 -4.10 -1.11
N GLU A 195 -1.89 -5.22 -1.36
CA GLU A 195 -2.55 -5.50 -2.63
C GLU A 195 -3.60 -4.44 -3.00
N LYS A 196 -4.42 -4.03 -2.02
CA LYS A 196 -5.41 -2.97 -2.20
C LYS A 196 -4.74 -1.61 -2.44
N ALA A 197 -3.63 -1.30 -1.77
CA ALA A 197 -2.86 -0.09 -2.03
C ALA A 197 -2.26 -0.05 -3.45
N MET A 198 -1.78 -1.19 -3.96
CA MET A 198 -1.29 -1.31 -5.34
C MET A 198 -2.42 -1.21 -6.39
N ALA A 199 -3.62 -1.67 -6.05
CA ALA A 199 -4.79 -1.65 -6.93
C ALA A 199 -5.63 -0.37 -6.83
N ASP A 200 -5.30 0.53 -5.89
CA ASP A 200 -6.02 1.78 -5.64
C ASP A 200 -6.04 2.65 -6.91
N GLU A 201 -7.15 3.37 -7.11
CA GLU A 201 -7.31 4.28 -8.25
C GLU A 201 -6.20 5.34 -8.30
N LYS A 202 -5.76 5.84 -7.13
CA LYS A 202 -4.70 6.85 -7.04
C LYS A 202 -3.37 6.36 -7.57
N MET A 203 -3.09 5.05 -7.49
CA MET A 203 -1.90 4.47 -8.10
C MET A 203 -1.91 4.67 -9.63
N ARG A 204 -3.06 4.42 -10.27
CA ARG A 204 -3.21 4.62 -11.72
C ARG A 204 -3.24 6.10 -12.11
N THR A 205 -3.97 6.92 -11.36
CA THR A 205 -4.22 8.32 -11.71
C THR A 205 -3.02 9.22 -11.44
N TYR A 206 -2.29 8.99 -10.34
CA TYR A 206 -1.22 9.90 -9.88
C TYR A 206 0.18 9.31 -9.93
N CYS A 207 0.33 7.98 -9.79
CA CYS A 207 1.64 7.35 -9.68
C CYS A 207 2.14 6.71 -11.00
N TYR A 208 1.25 6.18 -11.84
CA TYR A 208 1.62 5.33 -12.99
C TYR A 208 2.74 5.90 -13.88
N ASN A 209 2.68 7.18 -14.25
CA ASN A 209 3.70 7.83 -15.07
C ASN A 209 4.70 8.67 -14.23
N LYS A 210 4.99 8.26 -12.99
CA LYS A 210 5.88 8.98 -12.07
C LYS A 210 7.03 8.10 -11.59
N THR A 211 8.22 8.69 -11.52
CA THR A 211 9.46 8.06 -11.00
C THR A 211 9.54 8.06 -9.48
N GLY A 212 8.55 8.63 -8.81
CA GLY A 212 8.43 8.60 -7.36
C GLY A 212 7.00 8.84 -6.92
N CYS A 213 6.47 7.98 -6.06
CA CYS A 213 5.13 8.13 -5.52
C CYS A 213 5.01 7.46 -4.14
N ARG A 214 3.99 7.88 -3.39
CA ARG A 214 3.54 7.28 -2.13
C ARG A 214 2.04 7.02 -2.21
N ILE A 215 1.61 5.85 -1.76
CA ILE A 215 0.21 5.56 -1.45
C ILE A 215 0.13 5.30 0.05
N LEU A 216 -0.76 6.06 0.71
CA LEU A 216 -0.87 6.18 2.15
C LEU A 216 -2.27 5.74 2.57
N GLN A 217 -2.37 4.58 3.21
CA GLN A 217 -3.61 4.07 3.78
C GLN A 217 -3.47 3.96 5.30
N PRO A 218 -4.57 3.80 6.05
CA PRO A 218 -4.51 3.72 7.51
C PRO A 218 -3.72 2.53 8.05
N SER A 219 -3.80 1.38 7.38
CA SER A 219 -3.19 0.13 7.87
C SER A 219 -1.98 -0.34 7.07
N CYS A 220 -1.69 0.30 5.93
CA CYS A 220 -0.49 0.05 5.15
C CYS A 220 -0.12 1.25 4.27
N ASN A 221 1.12 1.27 3.81
CA ASN A 221 1.62 2.28 2.88
C ASN A 221 2.71 1.69 2.01
N LEU A 222 2.92 2.33 0.86
CA LEU A 222 4.02 2.04 -0.05
C LEU A 222 4.63 3.35 -0.55
N ARG A 223 5.93 3.32 -0.82
CA ARG A 223 6.65 4.40 -1.48
C ARG A 223 7.69 3.82 -2.42
N TYR A 224 7.86 4.44 -3.57
CA TYR A 224 8.95 4.14 -4.48
C TYR A 224 9.59 5.42 -5.02
N GLU A 225 10.85 5.31 -5.42
CA GLU A 225 11.67 6.38 -5.97
C GLU A 225 12.78 5.79 -6.86
N ILE A 226 13.37 6.56 -7.78
CA ILE A 226 14.56 6.16 -8.57
C ILE A 226 15.89 6.33 -7.83
N GLY A 227 15.89 6.99 -6.67
CA GLY A 227 17.05 7.15 -5.78
C GLY A 227 16.77 6.57 -4.40
N GLN A 228 17.79 6.02 -3.74
CA GLN A 228 17.64 5.47 -2.39
C GLN A 228 17.22 6.56 -1.39
N PHE A 229 16.19 6.27 -0.58
CA PHE A 229 15.60 7.21 0.39
C PHE A 229 15.36 6.59 1.79
N PHE A 230 15.81 5.35 1.98
CA PHE A 230 15.70 4.60 3.23
C PHE A 230 17.08 4.16 3.71
N ASP A 231 17.18 3.94 5.01
CA ASP A 231 18.38 3.45 5.68
C ASP A 231 18.35 1.91 5.81
N GLY A 232 19.51 1.31 6.07
CA GLY A 232 19.62 -0.12 6.39
C GLY A 232 19.67 -1.07 5.18
N GLU A 233 19.51 -2.36 5.47
CA GLU A 233 19.54 -3.42 4.46
C GLU A 233 18.32 -3.36 3.53
N TYR A 234 18.52 -3.86 2.31
CA TYR A 234 17.48 -3.98 1.32
C TYR A 234 17.74 -5.19 0.44
N VAL A 235 16.67 -5.71 -0.17
CA VAL A 235 16.79 -6.86 -1.07
C VAL A 235 16.90 -6.39 -2.51
N THR A 236 17.75 -7.04 -3.29
CA THR A 236 17.73 -6.89 -4.75
C THR A 236 16.75 -7.89 -5.33
N VAL A 237 15.85 -7.42 -6.18
CA VAL A 237 14.81 -8.22 -6.83
C VAL A 237 15.09 -8.22 -8.33
N ASP A 238 15.43 -9.39 -8.86
CA ASP A 238 15.62 -9.59 -10.29
C ASP A 238 14.26 -9.84 -10.96
N VAL A 239 13.90 -8.96 -11.89
CA VAL A 239 12.67 -9.13 -12.68
C VAL A 239 12.92 -10.19 -13.74
N PRO A 240 12.11 -11.26 -13.81
CA PRO A 240 12.21 -12.23 -14.89
C PRO A 240 12.07 -11.53 -16.24
N SER A 241 13.03 -11.73 -17.14
CA SER A 241 12.88 -11.32 -18.54
C SER A 241 11.67 -12.03 -19.14
N SER A 242 10.87 -11.30 -19.94
CA SER A 242 9.73 -11.85 -20.67
C SER A 242 10.09 -13.19 -21.35
N PRO A 243 9.18 -14.17 -21.40
CA PRO A 243 9.45 -15.42 -22.10
C PRO A 243 9.78 -15.12 -23.58
N PRO A 244 10.75 -15.85 -24.18
CA PRO A 244 11.12 -15.63 -25.58
C PRO A 244 9.88 -15.85 -26.48
N PRO A 245 9.78 -15.11 -27.60
CA PRO A 245 8.73 -15.35 -28.59
C PRO A 245 8.75 -16.82 -29.03
N PRO A 246 7.60 -17.46 -29.29
CA PRO A 246 7.59 -18.80 -29.86
C PRO A 246 8.38 -18.79 -31.17
N GLU A 247 9.39 -19.66 -31.28
CA GLU A 247 10.16 -19.85 -32.50
C GLU A 247 9.19 -20.14 -33.66
N GLY A 248 9.11 -19.21 -34.60
CA GLY A 248 8.39 -19.41 -35.84
C GLY A 248 9.11 -20.46 -36.66
N ASN A 249 8.47 -21.60 -36.89
CA ASN A 249 8.94 -22.61 -37.83
C ASN A 249 9.04 -21.99 -39.24
N GLU A 250 10.26 -21.65 -39.66
CA GLU A 250 10.58 -21.43 -41.07
C GLU A 250 10.51 -22.77 -41.82
N ASN A 251 9.37 -23.04 -42.46
CA ASN A 251 9.24 -24.12 -43.41
C ASN A 251 10.01 -23.77 -44.69
N ASN A 252 11.19 -24.37 -44.89
CA ASN A 252 11.88 -24.36 -46.19
C ASN A 252 11.42 -25.56 -47.05
N PRO A 253 10.84 -25.34 -48.25
CA PRO A 253 10.34 -26.41 -49.09
C PRO A 253 11.46 -26.97 -49.96
N ASN A 254 12.12 -28.06 -49.53
CA ASN A 254 12.78 -29.01 -50.43
C ASN A 254 13.34 -30.23 -49.70
N GLN A 255 12.58 -31.33 -49.65
CA GLN A 255 13.18 -32.65 -49.79
C GLN A 255 12.15 -33.69 -50.26
N LYS A 256 12.49 -34.33 -51.38
CA LYS A 256 11.73 -35.39 -52.05
C LYS A 256 11.73 -36.69 -51.24
N SER A 257 10.62 -37.40 -51.39
CA SER A 257 10.21 -38.70 -50.84
C SER A 257 11.28 -39.78 -50.65
N GLY A 258 11.14 -40.50 -49.53
CA GLY A 258 11.73 -41.80 -49.24
C GLY A 258 10.89 -42.59 -48.21
N VAL A 259 9.93 -43.34 -48.76
CA VAL A 259 9.07 -44.46 -48.30
C VAL A 259 9.26 -45.09 -46.89
N ALA A 260 8.08 -45.42 -46.33
CA ALA A 260 7.67 -46.48 -45.36
C ALA A 260 7.47 -46.09 -43.88
N ALA A 261 6.18 -45.98 -43.53
CA ALA A 261 5.64 -46.05 -42.17
C ALA A 261 4.68 -47.26 -42.07
N GLU A 262 4.96 -48.16 -41.13
CA GLU A 262 4.00 -48.96 -40.36
C GLU A 262 4.26 -48.54 -38.90
N GLY A 263 3.34 -48.18 -38.01
CA GLY A 263 1.91 -48.27 -37.91
C GLY A 263 1.62 -48.43 -36.41
N SER A 264 1.24 -47.37 -35.70
CA SER A 264 0.71 -47.47 -34.34
C SER A 264 -0.25 -46.32 -34.06
N ASN A 265 -1.51 -46.67 -33.85
CA ASN A 265 -2.63 -45.77 -33.58
C ASN A 265 -2.63 -45.37 -32.10
N ALA A 266 -2.58 -44.07 -31.82
CA ALA A 266 -2.93 -43.51 -30.53
C ALA A 266 -4.20 -42.66 -30.64
N THR A 267 -5.24 -43.12 -29.97
CA THR A 267 -6.60 -42.59 -29.89
C THR A 267 -6.61 -41.14 -29.37
N ARG A 268 -7.15 -40.19 -30.14
CA ARG A 268 -7.43 -38.82 -29.70
C ARG A 268 -8.76 -38.76 -28.96
N THR A 269 -8.73 -38.55 -27.65
CA THR A 269 -9.91 -38.18 -26.86
C THR A 269 -10.28 -36.72 -27.15
N ILE A 270 -11.47 -36.50 -27.72
CA ILE A 270 -12.04 -35.16 -27.96
C ILE A 270 -12.86 -34.77 -26.72
N ILE A 271 -12.45 -33.72 -26.01
CA ILE A 271 -13.24 -33.14 -24.92
C ILE A 271 -14.06 -31.98 -25.51
N ILE A 272 -15.38 -32.16 -25.58
CA ILE A 272 -16.33 -31.13 -26.00
C ILE A 272 -16.77 -30.36 -24.74
N SER A 273 -16.36 -29.08 -24.64
CA SER A 273 -16.86 -28.18 -23.60
C SER A 273 -18.20 -27.58 -24.01
N VAL A 274 -19.28 -27.95 -23.32
CA VAL A 274 -20.61 -27.34 -23.48
C VAL A 274 -20.65 -26.05 -22.65
N VAL A 275 -20.72 -24.89 -23.31
CA VAL A 275 -20.99 -23.60 -22.65
C VAL A 275 -22.50 -23.41 -22.61
N ALA A 276 -23.10 -23.55 -21.43
CA ALA A 276 -24.50 -23.21 -21.21
C ALA A 276 -24.60 -21.75 -20.73
N SER A 277 -25.06 -20.87 -21.62
CA SER A 277 -25.39 -19.48 -21.32
C SER A 277 -26.73 -19.41 -20.57
N VAL A 278 -26.70 -19.10 -19.27
CA VAL A 278 -27.91 -18.76 -18.51
C VAL A 278 -28.01 -17.25 -18.39
N ILE A 279 -28.75 -16.63 -19.31
CA ILE A 279 -29.22 -15.25 -19.22
C ILE A 279 -30.76 -15.30 -19.17
N ALA A 280 -31.33 -14.48 -18.29
CA ALA A 280 -32.76 -14.17 -18.06
C ALA A 280 -33.45 -14.96 -16.94
N SER A 281 -33.34 -14.47 -15.70
CA SER A 281 -34.36 -14.65 -14.64
C SER A 281 -34.31 -13.62 -13.48
N LEU A 282 -33.61 -12.49 -13.59
CA LEU A 282 -33.53 -11.51 -12.47
C LEU A 282 -34.12 -10.12 -12.74
N VAL A 283 -35.00 -9.99 -13.75
CA VAL A 283 -35.77 -8.74 -13.96
C VAL A 283 -37.23 -8.86 -13.47
N GLY A 284 -37.69 -10.06 -13.10
CA GLY A 284 -39.09 -10.29 -12.69
C GLY A 284 -39.43 -9.96 -11.22
N ASN A 285 -38.43 -9.81 -10.34
CA ASN A 285 -38.67 -9.72 -8.89
C ASN A 285 -38.56 -8.30 -8.31
N LEU A 286 -38.44 -7.25 -9.14
CA LEU A 286 -38.46 -5.86 -8.65
C LEU A 286 -39.82 -5.16 -8.82
N SER A 287 -40.76 -5.75 -9.57
CA SER A 287 -42.09 -5.15 -9.79
C SER A 287 -43.15 -5.58 -8.76
N LEU A 288 -42.85 -6.53 -7.86
CA LEU A 288 -43.83 -7.01 -6.86
C LEU A 288 -43.62 -6.46 -5.44
N ILE A 289 -42.55 -5.71 -5.17
CA ILE A 289 -42.26 -5.15 -3.83
C ILE A 289 -42.75 -3.69 -3.68
N LEU A 290 -43.26 -3.07 -4.76
CA LEU A 290 -43.82 -1.71 -4.71
C LEU A 290 -45.35 -1.65 -4.56
N CYS A 291 -46.04 -2.77 -4.29
CA CYS A 291 -47.47 -2.79 -4.04
C CYS A 291 -47.87 -3.73 -2.89
N ILE A 292 -47.33 -3.51 -1.68
CA ILE A 292 -48.00 -3.79 -0.40
C ILE A 292 -47.60 -2.68 0.59
#